data_AF-A0A5C7VRX7-F1
#
_entry.id   AF-A0A5C7VRX7-F1
#
_cell.length_a   1.000
_cell.length_b   1.000
_cell.length_c   1.000
_cell.angle_alpha   90.00
_cell.angle_beta   90.00
_cell.angle_gamma   90.00
#
_symmetry.space_group_name_H-M   'P 1'
#
loop_
_entity.id
_entity.type
_entity.pdbx_description
1 polymer ?
#
loop_
_entity_poly.entity_id
_entity_poly.type
_entity_poly.pdbx_seq_one_letter_code
_entity_poly.pdbx_strand_id
1 'polypeptide(L)'
;MSDNRAPAKLTRVDKAAILLLSLGETDAAQVLRHLGPKEVQRVGVAMAGMRNVQREQVEQVMGEFVEIVGDQTSLGVGSDAYIRKMLTSALGEDKAGNLIDRILLGGNTSGLDSLKWMEPRAVADVIRYEHPQIQAIVVAYLDPDQAAEVLSHFDHKVRLDIILRVSSLNT
;
A
#
# COMPACT_ATOMS: atom_id res chain seq x y z
N MET A 1 31.20 -38.11 13.37
CA MET A 1 31.68 -36.85 13.97
C MET A 1 31.36 -35.75 12.98
N SER A 2 30.18 -35.16 13.10
CA SER A 2 29.76 -34.06 12.24
C SER A 2 30.27 -32.76 12.87
N ASP A 3 31.16 -32.09 12.14
CA ASP A 3 31.84 -30.88 12.57
C ASP A 3 30.81 -29.74 12.73
N ASN A 4 30.40 -29.49 13.97
CA ASN A 4 29.49 -28.40 14.34
C ASN A 4 30.29 -27.09 14.35
N ARG A 5 30.61 -26.59 13.14
CA ARG A 5 31.27 -25.30 12.97
C ARG A 5 30.24 -24.22 13.27
N ALA A 6 30.39 -23.56 14.43
CA ALA A 6 29.60 -22.39 14.80
C ALA A 6 29.53 -21.41 13.60
N PRO A 7 28.36 -20.82 13.29
CA PRO A 7 28.21 -19.95 12.14
C PRO A 7 29.22 -18.81 12.25
N ALA A 8 30.13 -18.72 11.27
CA ALA A 8 31.12 -17.67 11.22
C ALA A 8 30.40 -16.31 11.22
N LYS A 9 30.83 -15.40 12.10
CA LYS A 9 30.22 -14.09 12.25
C LYS A 9 30.35 -13.30 10.95
N LEU A 10 29.23 -13.12 10.24
CA LEU A 10 29.20 -12.44 8.94
C LEU A 10 29.55 -10.95 9.10
N THR A 11 30.48 -10.46 8.29
CA THR A 11 30.78 -9.02 8.22
C THR A 11 29.72 -8.29 7.40
N ARG A 12 29.64 -6.96 7.49
CA ARG A 12 28.69 -6.17 6.67
C ARG A 12 28.90 -6.36 5.16
N VAL A 13 30.15 -6.53 4.74
CA VAL A 13 30.49 -6.78 3.32
C VAL A 13 30.02 -8.17 2.90
N ASP A 14 30.15 -9.17 3.79
CA ASP A 14 29.63 -10.51 3.54
C ASP A 14 28.11 -10.51 3.42
N LYS A 15 27.41 -9.80 4.30
CA LYS A 15 25.95 -9.66 4.21
C LYS A 15 25.51 -9.00 2.90
N ALA A 16 26.20 -7.95 2.47
CA ALA A 16 25.93 -7.31 1.18
C ALA A 16 26.17 -8.26 -0.01
N ALA A 17 27.24 -9.06 0.04
CA ALA A 17 27.53 -10.07 -0.99
C ALA A 17 26.46 -11.16 -1.04
N ILE A 18 26.02 -11.68 0.11
CA ILE A 18 24.94 -12.68 0.20
C ILE A 18 23.63 -12.12 -0.36
N LEU A 19 23.28 -10.87 -0.01
CA LEU A 19 22.08 -10.20 -0.52
C LEU A 19 22.11 -10.09 -2.05
N LEU A 20 23.21 -9.58 -2.62
CA LEU A 20 23.35 -9.43 -4.07
C LEU A 20 23.33 -10.77 -4.81
N LEU A 21 23.99 -11.81 -4.27
CA LEU A 21 23.92 -13.15 -4.85
C LEU A 21 22.50 -13.73 -4.83
N SER A 22 21.68 -13.33 -3.86
CA SER A 22 20.29 -13.79 -3.72
C SER A 22 19.32 -13.08 -4.68
N LEU A 23 19.64 -11.86 -5.12
CA LEU A 23 18.83 -11.08 -6.08
C LEU A 23 18.97 -11.59 -7.53
N GLY A 24 20.05 -12.30 -7.84
CA GLY A 24 20.37 -12.70 -9.22
C GLY A 24 21.07 -11.61 -10.02
N GLU A 25 21.62 -12.01 -11.18
CA GLU A 25 22.59 -11.20 -11.94
C GLU A 25 22.04 -9.83 -12.36
N THR A 26 20.83 -9.80 -12.93
CA THR A 26 20.22 -8.57 -13.46
C THR A 26 19.98 -7.53 -12.39
N ASP A 27 19.39 -7.94 -11.26
CA ASP A 27 19.00 -7.02 -10.18
C ASP A 27 20.22 -6.59 -9.36
N ALA A 28 21.15 -7.50 -9.10
CA ALA A 28 22.42 -7.17 -8.47
C ALA A 28 23.22 -6.15 -9.30
N ALA A 29 23.21 -6.27 -10.64
CA ALA A 29 23.87 -5.33 -11.52
C ALA A 29 23.27 -3.91 -11.41
N GLN A 30 21.95 -3.79 -11.25
CA GLN A 30 21.32 -2.48 -11.03
C GLN A 30 21.77 -1.86 -9.71
N VAL A 31 21.84 -2.63 -8.64
CA VAL A 31 22.34 -2.15 -7.34
C VAL A 31 23.80 -1.70 -7.45
N LEU A 32 24.66 -2.52 -8.07
CA LEU A 32 26.09 -2.23 -8.22
C LEU A 32 26.38 -0.94 -9.00
N ARG A 33 25.49 -0.52 -9.92
CA ARG A 33 25.62 0.76 -10.65
C ARG A 33 25.55 1.98 -9.75
N HIS A 34 24.97 1.85 -8.56
CA HIS A 34 24.87 2.94 -7.58
C HIS A 34 26.07 2.99 -6.62
N LEU A 35 27.02 2.05 -6.70
CA LEU A 35 28.18 1.97 -5.83
C LEU A 35 29.42 2.58 -6.48
N GLY A 36 30.32 3.13 -5.67
CA GLY A 36 31.62 3.60 -6.14
C GLY A 36 32.57 2.44 -6.50
N PRO A 37 33.62 2.67 -7.33
CA PRO A 37 34.53 1.61 -7.78
C PRO A 37 35.16 0.78 -6.66
N LYS A 38 35.54 1.43 -5.55
CA LYS A 38 36.12 0.77 -4.37
C LYS A 38 35.11 -0.12 -3.63
N GLU A 39 33.84 0.24 -3.64
CA GLU A 39 32.78 -0.52 -2.96
C GLU A 39 32.40 -1.75 -3.79
N VAL A 40 32.22 -1.57 -5.10
CA VAL A 40 32.05 -2.67 -6.06
C VAL A 40 33.17 -3.69 -5.93
N GLN A 41 34.43 -3.25 -5.87
CA GLN A 41 35.57 -4.15 -5.70
C GLN A 41 35.51 -4.94 -4.38
N ARG A 42 35.20 -4.28 -3.26
CA ARG A 42 35.10 -4.95 -1.95
C ARG A 42 34.02 -6.01 -1.92
N VAL A 43 32.85 -5.68 -2.46
CA VAL A 43 31.69 -6.58 -2.50
C VAL A 43 31.94 -7.73 -3.49
N GLY A 44 32.52 -7.45 -4.66
CA GLY A 44 32.86 -8.47 -5.66
C GLY A 44 33.88 -9.49 -5.15
N VAL A 45 34.90 -9.06 -4.38
CA VAL A 45 35.85 -9.98 -3.74
C VAL A 45 35.15 -10.88 -2.71
N ALA A 46 34.23 -10.33 -1.92
CA ALA A 46 33.45 -11.11 -0.98
C ALA A 46 32.53 -12.12 -1.69
N MET A 47 31.83 -11.71 -2.75
CA MET A 47 31.00 -12.59 -3.58
C MET A 47 31.81 -13.76 -4.18
N ALA A 48 33.00 -13.47 -4.72
CA ALA A 48 33.86 -14.50 -5.30
C ALA A 48 34.43 -15.48 -4.26
N GLY A 49 34.60 -15.03 -3.01
CA GLY A 49 35.04 -15.87 -1.89
C GLY A 49 33.95 -16.79 -1.33
N MET A 50 32.68 -16.54 -1.65
CA MET A 50 31.53 -17.30 -1.14
C MET A 50 31.26 -18.54 -1.99
N ARG A 51 31.77 -19.68 -1.54
CA ARG A 51 31.59 -20.97 -2.24
C ARG A 51 30.36 -21.76 -1.79
N ASN A 52 29.90 -21.56 -0.55
CA ASN A 52 28.80 -22.34 0.00
C ASN A 52 28.02 -21.48 1.00
N VAL A 53 27.09 -20.69 0.49
CA VAL A 53 26.18 -19.90 1.32
C VAL A 53 25.05 -20.82 1.78
N GLN A 54 24.95 -21.06 3.08
CA GLN A 54 23.89 -21.89 3.64
C GLN A 54 22.56 -21.13 3.63
N ARG A 55 21.46 -21.86 3.50
CA ARG A 55 20.10 -21.29 3.45
C ARG A 55 19.81 -20.42 4.67
N GLU A 56 20.24 -20.88 5.84
CA GLU A 56 20.07 -20.19 7.12
C GLU A 56 20.79 -18.83 7.12
N GLN A 57 21.92 -18.71 6.42
CA GLN A 57 22.65 -17.45 6.28
C GLN A 57 21.92 -16.47 5.36
N VAL A 58 21.30 -16.98 4.29
CA VAL A 58 20.46 -16.16 3.39
C VAL A 58 19.24 -15.65 4.15
N GLU A 59 18.52 -16.52 4.85
CA GLU A 59 17.33 -16.16 5.63
C GLU A 59 17.67 -15.13 6.72
N GLN A 60 18.80 -15.31 7.41
CA GLN A 60 19.29 -14.33 8.40
C GLN A 60 19.58 -12.97 7.77
N VAL A 61 20.31 -12.92 6.65
CA VAL A 61 20.69 -11.67 5.98
C VAL A 61 19.46 -10.96 5.40
N MET A 62 18.53 -11.71 4.81
CA MET A 62 17.28 -11.16 4.28
C MET A 62 16.38 -10.61 5.38
N GLY A 63 16.25 -11.31 6.51
CA GLY A 63 15.49 -10.82 7.68
C GLY A 63 16.06 -9.51 8.22
N GLU A 64 17.38 -9.45 8.44
CA GLU A 64 18.05 -8.23 8.90
C GLU A 64 17.94 -7.08 7.89
N PHE A 65 18.01 -7.37 6.59
CA PHE A 65 17.79 -6.35 5.57
C PHE A 65 16.36 -5.79 5.61
N VAL A 66 15.34 -6.65 5.76
CA VAL A 66 13.95 -6.22 5.89
C VAL A 66 13.72 -5.39 7.15
N GLU A 67 14.34 -5.75 8.28
CA GLU A 67 14.28 -4.94 9.52
C GLU A 67 14.93 -3.56 9.32
N ILE A 68 16.14 -3.51 8.75
CA ILE A 68 16.85 -2.24 8.50
C ILE A 68 16.08 -1.36 7.51
N VAL A 69 15.55 -1.95 6.44
CA VAL A 69 14.73 -1.23 5.48
C VAL A 69 13.40 -0.83 6.10
N GLY A 70 12.77 -1.65 6.95
CA GLY A 70 11.55 -1.32 7.67
C GLY A 70 11.72 -0.20 8.70
N ASP A 71 12.92 -0.03 9.25
CA ASP A 71 13.26 1.07 10.16
C ASP A 71 13.64 2.36 9.42
N GLN A 72 14.24 2.26 8.22
CA GLN A 72 14.63 3.42 7.40
C GLN A 72 13.54 3.90 6.44
N THR A 73 12.73 2.97 5.97
CA THR A 73 11.47 3.23 5.31
C THR A 73 10.41 3.03 6.37
N SER A 74 9.92 4.13 6.95
CA SER A 74 8.54 4.11 7.41
C SER A 74 7.73 3.55 6.25
N LEU A 75 7.34 2.28 6.31
CA LEU A 75 6.68 1.54 5.21
C LEU A 75 5.35 2.17 4.79
N GLY A 76 4.95 3.28 5.40
CA GLY A 76 3.85 4.17 5.02
C GLY A 76 4.23 5.49 4.35
N VAL A 77 5.50 5.79 4.02
CA VAL A 77 5.90 7.05 3.35
C VAL A 77 6.81 6.74 2.15
N GLY A 78 6.26 6.25 1.04
CA GLY A 78 6.99 6.10 -0.23
C GLY A 78 6.63 4.87 -1.08
N SER A 79 6.02 3.85 -0.48
CA SER A 79 5.40 2.70 -1.18
C SER A 79 4.28 3.17 -2.12
N ASP A 80 3.55 4.20 -1.72
CA ASP A 80 2.49 4.85 -2.47
C ASP A 80 2.90 5.33 -3.85
N ALA A 81 4.00 6.09 -3.93
CA ALA A 81 4.50 6.60 -5.20
C ALA A 81 4.96 5.47 -6.12
N TYR A 82 5.56 4.43 -5.54
CA TYR A 82 6.03 3.27 -6.28
C TYR A 82 4.88 2.41 -6.83
N ILE A 83 3.88 2.10 -5.99
CA ILE A 83 2.66 1.37 -6.38
C ILE A 83 1.86 2.18 -7.40
N ARG A 84 1.75 3.50 -7.21
CA ARG A 84 1.11 4.42 -8.16
C ARG A 84 1.77 4.32 -9.52
N LYS A 85 3.11 4.40 -9.58
CA LYS A 85 3.87 4.31 -10.83
C LYS A 85 3.75 2.94 -11.49
N MET A 86 3.76 1.87 -10.70
CA MET A 86 3.63 0.49 -11.19
C MET A 86 2.25 0.23 -11.80
N LEU A 87 1.17 0.56 -11.08
CA LEU A 87 -0.21 0.37 -11.54
C LEU A 87 -0.55 1.26 -12.74
N THR A 88 -0.04 2.50 -12.76
CA THR A 88 -0.19 3.42 -13.90
C THR A 88 0.49 2.87 -15.15
N SER A 89 1.69 2.28 -15.01
CA SER A 89 2.43 1.69 -16.14
C SER A 89 1.77 0.42 -16.67
N ALA A 90 1.09 -0.35 -15.81
CA ALA A 90 0.44 -1.61 -16.19
C ALA A 90 -0.97 -1.42 -16.79
N LEU A 91 -1.71 -0.39 -16.35
CA LEU A 91 -3.14 -0.24 -16.64
C LEU A 91 -3.50 1.04 -17.43
N GLY A 92 -2.57 1.99 -17.52
CA GLY A 92 -2.81 3.34 -18.06
C GLY A 92 -3.35 4.30 -16.99
N GLU A 93 -3.10 5.61 -17.17
CA GLU A 93 -3.44 6.68 -16.20
C GLU A 93 -4.91 6.64 -15.76
N ASP A 94 -5.85 6.52 -16.70
CA ASP A 94 -7.29 6.56 -16.42
C ASP A 94 -7.79 5.39 -15.56
N LYS A 95 -7.24 4.18 -15.77
CA LYS A 95 -7.67 2.97 -15.04
C LYS A 95 -6.95 2.79 -13.72
N ALA A 96 -5.73 3.32 -13.64
CA ALA A 96 -4.89 3.15 -12.48
C ALA A 96 -5.29 4.10 -11.34
N GLY A 97 -5.68 5.35 -11.64
CA GLY A 97 -5.99 6.36 -10.61
C GLY A 97 -6.95 5.86 -9.53
N ASN A 98 -8.14 5.40 -9.93
CA ASN A 98 -9.16 4.89 -9.01
C ASN A 98 -8.70 3.65 -8.22
N LEU A 99 -7.89 2.80 -8.83
CA LEU A 99 -7.43 1.53 -8.23
C LEU A 99 -6.28 1.77 -7.24
N ILE A 100 -5.42 2.72 -7.56
CA ILE A 100 -4.32 3.21 -6.72
C ILE A 100 -4.88 3.90 -5.48
N ASP A 101 -5.86 4.79 -5.65
CA ASP A 101 -6.47 5.50 -4.52
C ASP A 101 -7.16 4.50 -3.57
N ARG A 102 -7.81 3.47 -4.10
CA ARG A 102 -8.43 2.40 -3.29
C ARG A 102 -7.44 1.52 -2.52
N ILE A 103 -6.20 1.37 -3.02
CA ILE A 103 -5.15 0.53 -2.39
C ILE A 103 -4.32 1.33 -1.38
N LEU A 104 -3.96 2.58 -1.72
CA LEU A 104 -3.02 3.40 -0.96
C LEU A 104 -3.65 4.18 0.19
N LEU A 105 -4.91 4.61 0.04
CA LEU A 105 -5.67 5.21 1.15
C LEU A 105 -6.09 4.18 2.21
N GLY A 106 -5.71 2.90 2.04
CA GLY A 106 -5.62 1.90 3.10
C GLY A 106 -6.88 1.75 3.94
N GLY A 107 -7.82 0.89 3.52
CA GLY A 107 -8.60 0.01 4.40
C GLY A 107 -9.43 0.61 5.55
N ASN A 108 -9.47 1.93 5.66
CA ASN A 108 -10.21 2.73 6.64
C ASN A 108 -10.91 3.89 5.93
N THR A 109 -11.40 3.62 4.72
CA THR A 109 -12.58 4.33 4.24
C THR A 109 -13.62 4.18 5.35
N SER A 110 -13.87 5.28 6.06
CA SER A 110 -15.01 5.42 6.96
C SER A 110 -16.19 4.70 6.30
N GLY A 111 -17.05 3.98 7.04
CA GLY A 111 -18.19 3.28 6.42
C GLY A 111 -19.01 4.15 5.45
N LEU A 112 -18.91 5.48 5.58
CA LEU A 112 -19.42 6.51 4.68
C LEU A 112 -18.76 6.60 3.28
N ASP A 113 -17.46 6.35 3.14
CA ASP A 113 -16.74 6.36 1.85
C ASP A 113 -17.15 5.20 0.95
N SER A 114 -17.51 4.05 1.53
CA SER A 114 -18.08 2.93 0.78
C SER A 114 -19.42 3.31 0.11
N LEU A 115 -20.16 4.27 0.66
CA LEU A 115 -21.45 4.70 0.12
C LEU A 115 -21.32 5.44 -1.22
N LYS A 116 -20.18 6.10 -1.49
CA LYS A 116 -19.92 6.78 -2.78
C LYS A 116 -19.83 5.83 -3.97
N TRP A 117 -19.53 4.56 -3.71
CA TRP A 117 -19.35 3.52 -4.74
C TRP A 117 -20.54 2.56 -4.83
N MET A 118 -21.57 2.77 -4.00
CA MET A 118 -22.77 1.95 -4.00
C MET A 118 -23.83 2.52 -4.95
N GLU A 119 -24.56 1.62 -5.59
CA GLU A 119 -25.74 1.99 -6.37
C GLU A 119 -26.72 2.83 -5.51
N PRO A 120 -27.25 3.95 -6.02
CA PRO A 120 -28.09 4.88 -5.25
C PRO A 120 -29.25 4.20 -4.52
N ARG A 121 -29.85 3.18 -5.14
CA ARG A 121 -30.90 2.37 -4.51
C ARG A 121 -30.40 1.60 -3.28
N ALA A 122 -29.21 1.02 -3.34
CA ALA A 122 -28.63 0.30 -2.22
C ALA A 122 -28.28 1.24 -1.06
N VAL A 123 -27.78 2.45 -1.36
CA VAL A 123 -27.53 3.48 -0.33
C VAL A 123 -28.85 3.89 0.34
N ALA A 124 -29.90 4.12 -0.45
CA ALA A 124 -31.22 4.46 0.06
C ALA A 124 -31.77 3.37 1.00
N ASP A 125 -31.59 2.10 0.65
CA ASP A 125 -32.03 0.97 1.48
C ASP A 125 -31.23 0.83 2.76
N VAL A 126 -29.91 1.11 2.74
CA VAL A 126 -29.06 1.11 3.94
C VAL A 126 -29.51 2.18 4.94
N ILE A 127 -29.77 3.41 4.47
CA ILE A 127 -30.10 4.51 5.38
C ILE A 127 -31.61 4.62 5.68
N ARG A 128 -32.46 3.80 5.05
CA ARG A 128 -33.92 3.89 5.12
C ARG A 128 -34.48 3.91 6.54
N TYR A 129 -33.87 3.13 7.43
CA TYR A 129 -34.30 2.95 8.82
C TYR A 129 -33.40 3.68 9.83
N GLU A 130 -32.42 4.43 9.35
CA GLU A 130 -31.57 5.24 10.20
C GLU A 130 -32.29 6.48 10.74
N HIS A 131 -31.75 7.06 11.80
CA HIS A 131 -32.28 8.30 12.34
C HIS A 131 -32.24 9.42 11.27
N PRO A 132 -33.24 10.33 11.16
CA PRO A 132 -33.30 11.35 10.12
C PRO A 132 -32.04 12.23 10.01
N GLN A 133 -31.32 12.42 11.13
CA GLN A 133 -30.05 13.14 11.15
C GLN A 133 -28.92 12.37 10.44
N ILE A 134 -28.87 11.04 10.59
CA ILE A 134 -27.88 10.19 9.93
C ILE A 134 -28.14 10.15 8.43
N GLN A 135 -29.41 10.06 8.01
CA GLN A 135 -29.79 10.18 6.60
C GLN A 135 -29.29 11.48 5.98
N ALA A 136 -29.46 12.61 6.69
CA ALA A 136 -28.97 13.90 6.23
C ALA A 136 -27.44 13.97 6.14
N ILE A 137 -26.72 13.44 7.15
CA ILE A 137 -25.24 13.40 7.13
C ILE A 137 -24.74 12.56 5.95
N VAL A 138 -25.35 11.39 5.71
CA VAL A 138 -24.99 10.54 4.57
C VAL A 138 -25.24 11.27 3.26
N VAL A 139 -26.43 11.84 3.06
CA VAL A 139 -26.77 12.56 1.82
C VAL A 139 -25.85 13.77 1.59
N ALA A 140 -25.45 14.48 2.65
CA ALA A 140 -24.50 15.59 2.58
C ALA A 140 -23.07 15.14 2.24
N TYR A 141 -22.75 13.85 2.42
CA TYR A 141 -21.43 13.27 2.15
C TYR A 141 -21.27 12.73 0.72
N LEU A 142 -22.38 12.45 0.03
CA LEU A 142 -22.38 11.90 -1.33
C LEU A 142 -22.17 12.98 -2.39
N ASP A 143 -21.75 12.56 -3.58
CA ASP A 143 -21.67 13.46 -4.74
C ASP A 143 -23.08 13.93 -5.15
N PRO A 144 -23.24 15.18 -5.66
CA PRO A 144 -24.56 15.78 -5.90
C PRO A 144 -25.52 14.94 -6.75
N ASP A 145 -25.00 14.31 -7.81
CA ASP A 145 -25.81 13.50 -8.72
C ASP A 145 -26.31 12.22 -8.02
N GLN A 146 -25.42 11.54 -7.29
CA GLN A 146 -25.77 10.34 -6.52
C GLN A 146 -26.74 10.68 -5.38
N ALA A 147 -26.51 11.78 -4.67
CA ALA A 147 -27.39 12.25 -3.60
C ALA A 147 -28.81 12.51 -4.11
N ALA A 148 -28.95 13.15 -5.28
CA ALA A 148 -30.25 13.38 -5.92
C ALA A 148 -30.96 12.06 -6.27
N GLU A 149 -30.22 11.07 -6.78
CA GLU A 149 -30.78 9.76 -7.11
C GLU A 149 -31.16 8.95 -5.86
N VAL A 150 -30.34 8.97 -4.80
CA VAL A 150 -30.65 8.37 -3.50
C VAL A 150 -31.94 8.96 -2.93
N LEU A 151 -32.06 10.29 -2.91
CA LEU A 151 -33.26 11.00 -2.47
C LEU A 151 -34.50 10.62 -3.29
N SER A 152 -34.33 10.28 -4.57
CA SER A 152 -35.42 9.86 -5.46
C SER A 152 -36.16 8.60 -4.98
N HIS A 153 -35.48 7.74 -4.20
CA HIS A 153 -36.02 6.49 -3.66
C HIS A 153 -36.79 6.66 -2.32
N PHE A 154 -36.79 7.87 -1.75
CA PHE A 154 -37.58 8.21 -0.56
C PHE A 154 -38.91 8.86 -0.93
N ASP A 155 -39.92 8.62 -0.10
CA ASP A 155 -41.21 9.31 -0.19
C ASP A 155 -41.04 10.83 -0.04
N HIS A 156 -41.91 11.59 -0.69
CA HIS A 156 -41.83 13.05 -0.76
C HIS A 156 -41.65 13.73 0.61
N LYS A 157 -42.39 13.25 1.63
CA LYS A 157 -42.32 13.82 2.98
C LYS A 157 -40.96 13.59 3.65
N VAL A 158 -40.39 12.40 3.49
CA VAL A 158 -39.07 12.05 4.06
C VAL A 158 -37.97 12.77 3.32
N ARG A 159 -38.05 12.82 1.98
CA ARG A 159 -37.11 13.56 1.13
C ARG A 159 -37.01 15.03 1.53
N LEU A 160 -38.16 15.68 1.77
CA LEU A 160 -38.20 17.08 2.20
C LEU A 160 -37.55 17.29 3.58
N ASP A 161 -37.80 16.38 4.53
CA ASP A 161 -37.19 16.43 5.87
C ASP A 161 -35.67 16.28 5.81
N ILE A 162 -35.16 15.33 5.00
CA ILE A 162 -33.73 15.13 4.79
C ILE A 162 -33.08 16.40 4.21
N ILE A 163 -33.67 16.99 3.16
CA ILE A 163 -33.13 18.20 2.52
C ILE A 163 -33.10 19.39 3.49
N LEU A 164 -34.15 19.59 4.29
CA LEU A 164 -34.19 20.64 5.31
C LEU A 164 -33.09 20.46 6.36
N ARG A 165 -32.78 19.22 6.73
CA ARG A 165 -31.68 18.93 7.66
C ARG A 165 -30.33 19.20 7.03
N VAL A 166 -30.13 18.79 5.77
CA VAL A 166 -28.89 19.06 5.03
C VAL A 166 -28.62 20.56 4.96
N SER A 167 -29.64 21.38 4.67
CA SER A 167 -29.48 22.84 4.61
C SER A 167 -29.21 23.50 5.97
N SER A 168 -29.52 22.81 7.08
CA SER A 168 -29.28 23.28 8.45
C SER A 168 -28.02 22.70 9.10
N LEU A 169 -27.24 21.88 8.37
CA LEU A 169 -25.96 21.35 8.86
C LEU A 169 -24.97 22.52 9.00
N ASN A 170 -24.54 22.79 10.22
CA ASN A 170 -23.42 23.70 10.47
C ASN A 170 -22.12 22.89 10.37
N THR A 171 -21.24 23.31 9.45
CA THR A 171 -19.86 22.82 9.31
C THR A 171 -18.97 23.28 10.45
#